data_AF-A0AAX2I0Q1-F1
#
_entry.id   AF-A0AAX2I0Q1-F1
#
_cell.length_a   1.000
_cell.length_b   1.000
_cell.length_c   1.000
_cell.angle_alpha   90.00
_cell.angle_beta   90.00
_cell.angle_gamma   90.00
#
_symmetry.space_group_name_H-M   'P 1'
#
loop_
_entity.id
_entity.type
_entity.pdbx_description
1 polymer ?
#
loop_
_entity_poly.entity_id
_entity_poly.type
_entity_poly.pdbx_seq_one_letter_code
_entity_poly.pdbx_strand_id
1 'polypeptide(L)'
;MNYQNDDLRIKEIKELLPPVALLEKFPSTVNAAETVAKTRNAIHNILRAQDDRLLVVIGPCSIHDTQAAKEYAARLLALREELQGELEVVMRVYFEKPRTTVGWKGLINDPHMDNSYDINEGLRLARELLVEINDSGLPAAGEFLDMITPQYLADLMSWGAIGARTTESQVHRELASGLSCPVGFKNGTDGTIKVAIDAINAASAPHCFLSVTKWGHSAIVNTAGNGDCHIILRGGKEPNYSSKHVNAVKEGLIKAGLEPQIMIDFSHANSCKQFQKQMEVGTDVCQQIAQGEKSIIGVMIESHLVEGSQNLESGEPLTYCQRRMKSDPLISPPTAQY
;
A
#
# COMPACT_ATOMS: atom_id res chain seq x y z
N MET A 1 17.43 -33.11 -10.16
CA MET A 1 16.85 -34.31 -9.52
C MET A 1 15.51 -34.56 -10.20
N ASN A 2 15.16 -35.81 -10.50
CA ASN A 2 13.85 -36.15 -11.04
C ASN A 2 13.06 -36.87 -9.95
N TYR A 3 12.01 -36.24 -9.45
CA TYR A 3 11.12 -36.81 -8.44
C TYR A 3 9.82 -37.26 -9.11
N GLN A 4 9.28 -38.41 -8.68
CA GLN A 4 8.00 -38.90 -9.21
C GLN A 4 6.85 -38.02 -8.72
N ASN A 5 5.91 -37.70 -9.61
CA ASN A 5 4.75 -36.80 -9.37
C ASN A 5 5.10 -35.32 -9.13
N ASP A 6 6.35 -34.90 -9.37
CA ASP A 6 6.84 -33.56 -9.12
C ASP A 6 6.80 -32.68 -10.37
N ASP A 7 6.64 -31.36 -10.18
CA ASP A 7 6.70 -30.32 -11.23
C ASP A 7 5.87 -30.53 -12.51
N LEU A 8 4.83 -31.38 -12.48
CA LEU A 8 4.02 -31.75 -13.65
C LEU A 8 3.31 -30.57 -14.35
N ARG A 9 3.15 -29.44 -13.66
CA ARG A 9 2.55 -28.20 -14.17
C ARG A 9 3.48 -26.99 -14.06
N ILE A 10 4.76 -27.21 -13.82
CA ILE A 10 5.76 -26.15 -13.72
C ILE A 10 6.47 -26.02 -15.05
N LYS A 11 6.32 -24.87 -15.70
CA LYS A 11 6.99 -24.59 -16.98
C LYS A 11 8.51 -24.42 -16.78
N GLU A 12 8.89 -23.73 -15.71
CA GLU A 12 10.27 -23.36 -15.40
C GLU A 12 10.35 -22.88 -13.94
N ILE A 13 11.46 -23.15 -13.27
CA ILE A 13 11.85 -22.54 -11.99
C ILE A 13 13.20 -21.87 -12.20
N LYS A 14 13.30 -20.59 -11.83
CA LYS A 14 14.54 -19.81 -11.84
C LYS A 14 14.86 -19.34 -10.44
N GLU A 15 16.14 -19.25 -10.13
CA GLU A 15 16.59 -18.67 -8.86
C GLU A 15 16.36 -17.15 -8.85
N LEU A 16 15.93 -16.67 -7.69
CA LEU A 16 15.79 -15.25 -7.39
C LEU A 16 17.04 -14.80 -6.63
N LEU A 17 17.54 -13.60 -6.92
CA LEU A 17 18.59 -12.98 -6.11
C LEU A 17 18.17 -13.00 -4.63
N PRO A 18 19.04 -13.39 -3.69
CA PRO A 18 18.67 -13.39 -2.28
C PRO A 18 18.48 -11.95 -1.80
N PRO A 19 17.64 -11.70 -0.77
CA PRO A 19 17.40 -10.35 -0.26
C PRO A 19 18.67 -9.58 0.07
N VAL A 20 19.67 -10.23 0.67
CA VAL A 20 20.96 -9.62 1.02
C VAL A 20 21.67 -8.99 -0.19
N ALA A 21 21.54 -9.56 -1.40
CA ALA A 21 22.16 -8.98 -2.59
C ALA A 21 21.59 -7.58 -2.91
N LEU A 22 20.30 -7.37 -2.65
CA LEU A 22 19.62 -6.10 -2.86
C LEU A 22 19.88 -5.14 -1.69
N LEU A 23 19.89 -5.65 -0.45
CA LEU A 23 20.23 -4.87 0.74
C LEU A 23 21.66 -4.29 0.67
N GLU A 24 22.63 -5.08 0.20
CA GLU A 24 24.02 -4.66 0.05
C GLU A 24 24.21 -3.72 -1.15
N LYS A 25 23.51 -3.97 -2.27
CA LYS A 25 23.63 -3.12 -3.47
C LYS A 25 22.95 -1.76 -3.29
N PHE A 26 21.81 -1.74 -2.60
CA PHE A 26 21.00 -0.54 -2.35
C PHE A 26 20.74 -0.43 -0.85
N PRO A 27 21.76 -0.09 -0.04
CA PRO A 27 21.58 0.09 1.39
C PRO A 27 20.69 1.31 1.66
N SER A 28 19.92 1.25 2.74
CA SER A 28 19.23 2.45 3.22
C SER A 28 20.27 3.49 3.63
N THR A 29 20.16 4.70 3.11
CA THR A 29 20.99 5.83 3.53
C THR A 29 20.60 6.26 4.95
N VAL A 30 21.42 7.11 5.59
CA VAL A 30 21.07 7.67 6.91
C VAL A 30 19.75 8.44 6.83
N ASN A 31 19.56 9.26 5.80
CA ASN A 31 18.32 10.00 5.58
C ASN A 31 17.13 9.07 5.36
N ALA A 32 17.26 8.06 4.49
CA ALA A 32 16.19 7.11 4.24
C ALA A 32 15.77 6.36 5.51
N ALA A 33 16.73 5.92 6.32
CA ALA A 33 16.47 5.28 7.60
C ALA A 33 15.75 6.23 8.59
N GLU A 34 16.16 7.50 8.66
CA GLU A 34 15.50 8.50 9.49
C GLU A 34 14.07 8.80 9.01
N THR A 35 13.85 8.94 7.70
CA THR A 35 12.53 9.14 7.10
C THR A 35 11.59 8.01 7.51
N VAL A 36 12.01 6.76 7.35
CA VAL A 36 11.20 5.59 7.72
C VAL A 36 10.93 5.56 9.22
N ALA A 37 11.95 5.76 10.06
CA ALA A 37 11.80 5.70 11.51
C ALA A 37 10.87 6.81 12.04
N LYS A 38 11.06 8.05 11.60
CA LYS A 38 10.23 9.19 12.01
C LYS A 38 8.79 9.02 11.56
N THR A 39 8.55 8.59 10.32
CA THR A 39 7.18 8.40 9.81
C THR A 39 6.49 7.22 10.49
N ARG A 40 7.17 6.09 10.74
CA ARG A 40 6.55 4.99 11.50
C ARG A 40 6.11 5.43 12.89
N ASN A 41 6.94 6.22 13.58
CA ASN A 41 6.58 6.78 14.89
C ASN A 41 5.44 7.81 14.78
N ALA A 42 5.42 8.66 13.76
CA ALA A 42 4.32 9.60 13.53
C ALA A 42 2.99 8.87 13.32
N ILE A 43 2.98 7.84 12.47
CA ILE A 43 1.79 7.02 12.24
C ILE A 43 1.38 6.27 13.52
N HIS A 44 2.33 5.74 14.29
CA HIS A 44 2.04 5.16 15.59
C HIS A 44 1.32 6.16 16.52
N ASN A 45 1.81 7.40 16.61
CA ASN A 45 1.20 8.42 17.46
C ASN A 45 -0.23 8.79 17.00
N ILE A 46 -0.46 8.89 15.68
CA ILE A 46 -1.80 9.06 15.10
C ILE A 46 -2.71 7.87 15.51
N LEU A 47 -2.22 6.64 15.37
CA LEU A 47 -2.90 5.41 15.80
C LEU A 47 -2.94 5.23 17.34
N ARG A 48 -2.43 6.17 18.13
CA ARG A 48 -2.62 6.19 19.59
C ARG A 48 -3.42 7.42 20.03
N ALA A 49 -3.96 8.18 19.08
CA ALA A 49 -4.62 9.46 19.32
C ALA A 49 -3.74 10.45 20.12
N GLN A 50 -2.41 10.36 19.94
CA GLN A 50 -1.41 11.26 20.53
C GLN A 50 -0.98 12.37 19.56
N ASP A 51 -1.41 12.27 18.30
CA ASP A 51 -1.21 13.23 17.22
C ASP A 51 -2.56 13.32 16.48
N ASP A 52 -3.09 14.54 16.31
CA ASP A 52 -4.39 14.80 15.67
C ASP A 52 -4.29 15.07 14.17
N ARG A 53 -3.07 15.03 13.61
CA ARG A 53 -2.84 15.08 12.16
C ARG A 53 -3.48 13.89 11.44
N LEU A 54 -3.83 14.12 10.18
CA LEU A 54 -4.42 13.11 9.31
C LEU A 54 -3.32 12.38 8.51
N LEU A 55 -3.30 11.05 8.57
CA LEU A 55 -2.45 10.24 7.68
C LEU A 55 -3.00 10.29 6.25
N VAL A 56 -2.20 10.74 5.29
CA VAL A 56 -2.60 10.82 3.88
C VAL A 56 -1.73 9.90 3.02
N VAL A 57 -2.24 8.73 2.67
CA VAL A 57 -1.56 7.81 1.74
C VAL A 57 -1.98 8.14 0.31
N ILE A 58 -1.15 8.87 -0.41
CA ILE A 58 -1.49 9.43 -1.73
C ILE A 58 -0.44 9.11 -2.78
N GLY A 59 -0.89 8.71 -3.97
CA GLY A 59 0.00 8.51 -5.11
C GLY A 59 -0.54 7.58 -6.19
N PRO A 60 0.32 7.17 -7.12
CA PRO A 60 -0.06 6.31 -8.23
C PRO A 60 -0.72 5.00 -7.77
N CYS A 61 -1.72 4.53 -8.53
CA CYS A 61 -2.30 3.20 -8.27
C CYS A 61 -1.26 2.09 -8.32
N SER A 62 -0.34 2.19 -9.29
CA SER A 62 0.79 1.29 -9.49
C SER A 62 1.92 2.01 -10.22
N ILE A 63 3.15 1.84 -9.76
CA ILE A 63 4.36 2.40 -10.37
C ILE A 63 4.79 1.54 -11.57
N HIS A 64 4.98 2.15 -12.73
CA HIS A 64 5.44 1.48 -13.96
C HIS A 64 6.61 2.21 -14.64
N ASP A 65 6.86 3.46 -14.25
CA ASP A 65 7.98 4.30 -14.70
C ASP A 65 8.60 4.95 -13.46
N THR A 66 9.87 4.62 -13.19
CA THR A 66 10.59 5.11 -12.03
C THR A 66 10.90 6.60 -12.13
N GLN A 67 11.06 7.16 -13.34
CA GLN A 67 11.33 8.59 -13.51
C GLN A 67 10.08 9.42 -13.22
N ALA A 68 8.93 9.02 -13.78
CA ALA A 68 7.65 9.65 -13.46
C ALA A 68 7.31 9.54 -11.96
N ALA A 69 7.67 8.42 -11.31
CA ALA A 69 7.49 8.26 -9.88
C ALA A 69 8.33 9.26 -9.06
N LYS A 70 9.57 9.52 -9.48
CA LYS A 70 10.46 10.48 -8.83
C LYS A 70 10.02 11.92 -9.03
N GLU A 71 9.56 12.27 -10.22
CA GLU A 71 8.97 13.59 -10.45
C GLU A 71 7.71 13.78 -9.58
N TYR A 72 6.85 12.77 -9.49
CA TYR A 72 5.70 12.80 -8.60
C TYR A 72 6.12 12.97 -7.13
N ALA A 73 7.13 12.21 -6.68
CA ALA A 73 7.68 12.30 -5.33
C ALA A 73 8.19 13.72 -5.01
N ALA A 74 8.93 14.34 -5.93
CA ALA A 74 9.44 15.70 -5.74
C ALA A 74 8.31 16.73 -5.55
N ARG A 75 7.22 16.61 -6.34
CA ARG A 75 6.04 17.49 -6.18
C ARG A 75 5.29 17.22 -4.87
N LEU A 76 5.16 15.95 -4.48
CA LEU A 76 4.47 15.56 -3.26
C LEU A 76 5.26 15.96 -2.00
N LEU A 77 6.59 15.93 -2.06
CA LEU A 77 7.46 16.35 -0.96
C LEU A 77 7.23 17.83 -0.60
N ALA A 78 7.12 18.72 -1.59
CA ALA A 78 6.80 20.12 -1.33
C ALA A 78 5.47 20.30 -0.56
N LEU A 79 4.44 19.55 -0.94
CA LEU A 79 3.15 19.56 -0.23
C LEU A 79 3.24 18.92 1.17
N ARG A 80 4.05 17.86 1.32
CA ARG A 80 4.31 17.25 2.63
C ARG A 80 4.92 18.27 3.59
N GLU A 81 5.90 19.06 3.12
CA GLU A 81 6.54 20.11 3.93
C GLU A 81 5.58 21.26 4.25
N GLU A 82 4.80 21.71 3.28
CA GLU A 82 3.82 22.79 3.44
C GLU A 82 2.72 22.42 4.44
N LEU A 83 2.23 21.18 4.40
CA LEU A 83 1.06 20.72 5.16
C LEU A 83 1.42 19.88 6.39
N GLN A 84 2.70 19.76 6.75
CA GLN A 84 3.18 18.87 7.82
C GLN A 84 2.55 19.11 9.20
N GLY A 85 2.04 20.33 9.44
CA GLY A 85 1.35 20.70 10.67
C GLY A 85 0.01 20.00 10.85
N GLU A 86 -0.66 19.62 9.76
CA GLU A 86 -2.01 19.01 9.79
C GLU A 86 -2.04 17.62 9.15
N LEU A 87 -1.11 17.31 8.25
CA LEU A 87 -1.10 16.08 7.47
C LEU A 87 0.23 15.33 7.61
N GLU A 88 0.14 14.02 7.82
CA GLU A 88 1.27 13.10 7.65
C GLU A 88 1.19 12.47 6.24
N VAL A 89 1.78 13.13 5.25
CA VAL A 89 1.68 12.75 3.84
C VAL A 89 2.66 11.62 3.49
N VAL A 90 2.16 10.45 3.08
CA VAL A 90 2.96 9.29 2.69
C VAL A 90 2.71 8.94 1.23
N MET A 91 3.78 8.81 0.44
CA MET A 91 3.65 8.47 -0.97
C MET A 91 3.21 7.03 -1.14
N ARG A 92 2.18 6.80 -1.96
CA ARG A 92 1.79 5.47 -2.39
C ARG A 92 2.77 4.95 -3.47
N VAL A 93 3.53 3.91 -3.15
CA VAL A 93 4.54 3.28 -4.02
C VAL A 93 4.19 1.79 -4.19
N TYR A 94 3.17 1.50 -5.00
CA TYR A 94 2.67 0.14 -5.20
C TYR A 94 3.30 -0.45 -6.46
N PHE A 95 4.09 -1.52 -6.33
CA PHE A 95 4.76 -2.15 -7.46
C PHE A 95 3.94 -3.21 -8.15
N GLU A 96 2.99 -3.80 -7.43
CA GLU A 96 2.18 -4.90 -7.90
C GLU A 96 0.71 -4.52 -7.86
N LYS A 97 -0.11 -5.23 -8.64
CA LYS A 97 -1.55 -5.05 -8.55
C LYS A 97 -2.27 -6.38 -8.71
N PRO A 98 -3.00 -6.87 -7.69
CA PRO A 98 -3.67 -8.15 -7.78
C PRO A 98 -4.70 -8.14 -8.91
N ARG A 99 -4.70 -9.19 -9.74
CA ARG A 99 -5.61 -9.38 -10.88
C ARG A 99 -6.36 -10.70 -10.73
N THR A 100 -7.64 -10.70 -11.05
CA THR A 100 -8.47 -11.92 -11.11
C THR A 100 -8.33 -12.63 -12.47
N THR A 101 -7.82 -11.96 -13.50
CA THR A 101 -7.70 -12.46 -14.87
C THR A 101 -6.30 -12.18 -15.42
N VAL A 102 -6.18 -11.79 -16.70
CA VAL A 102 -4.92 -11.52 -17.39
C VAL A 102 -4.63 -10.01 -17.40
N GLY A 103 -3.38 -9.65 -17.19
CA GLY A 103 -2.86 -8.29 -17.34
C GLY A 103 -1.47 -8.15 -16.76
N TRP A 104 -0.85 -6.99 -17.00
CA TRP A 104 0.46 -6.67 -16.43
C TRP A 104 0.47 -6.83 -14.90
N LYS A 105 1.46 -7.56 -14.39
CA LYS A 105 1.55 -8.00 -13.00
C LYS A 105 2.22 -6.97 -12.07
N GLY A 106 2.87 -5.95 -12.63
CA GLY A 106 3.55 -4.92 -11.86
C GLY A 106 5.03 -4.79 -12.19
N LEU A 107 5.68 -3.74 -11.68
CA LEU A 107 7.09 -3.42 -11.95
C LEU A 107 8.03 -4.53 -11.47
N ILE A 108 7.76 -5.11 -10.29
CA ILE A 108 8.57 -6.22 -9.77
C ILE A 108 8.45 -7.43 -10.69
N ASN A 109 7.23 -7.77 -11.12
CA ASN A 109 7.00 -9.01 -11.86
C ASN A 109 7.39 -8.91 -13.33
N ASP A 110 7.28 -7.73 -13.95
CA ASP A 110 7.49 -7.53 -15.39
C ASP A 110 7.91 -6.07 -15.67
N PRO A 111 9.16 -5.69 -15.35
CA PRO A 111 9.61 -4.29 -15.39
C PRO A 111 9.61 -3.70 -16.80
N HIS A 112 9.83 -4.54 -17.82
CA HIS A 112 9.85 -4.13 -19.23
C HIS A 112 8.45 -4.10 -19.85
N MET A 113 7.44 -4.62 -19.15
CA MET A 113 6.03 -4.57 -19.54
C MET A 113 5.75 -5.30 -20.86
N ASP A 114 6.57 -6.32 -21.15
CA ASP A 114 6.61 -7.10 -22.38
C ASP A 114 6.38 -8.61 -22.12
N ASN A 115 6.06 -8.99 -20.88
CA ASN A 115 5.94 -10.38 -20.40
C ASN A 115 7.29 -11.15 -20.41
N SER A 116 8.43 -10.45 -20.33
CA SER A 116 9.74 -11.07 -20.10
C SER A 116 9.86 -11.68 -18.69
N TYR A 117 9.11 -11.13 -17.73
CA TYR A 117 9.14 -11.52 -16.33
C TYR A 117 10.54 -11.46 -15.68
N ASP A 118 11.31 -10.41 -15.97
CA ASP A 118 12.61 -10.18 -15.32
C ASP A 118 12.43 -9.68 -13.87
N ILE A 119 12.11 -10.61 -12.98
CA ILE A 119 11.84 -10.31 -11.56
C ILE A 119 13.08 -9.78 -10.84
N ASN A 120 14.27 -10.27 -11.21
CA ASN A 120 15.52 -9.80 -10.62
C ASN A 120 15.76 -8.33 -10.92
N GLU A 121 15.51 -7.90 -12.16
CA GLU A 121 15.57 -6.49 -12.51
C GLU A 121 14.46 -5.67 -11.86
N GLY A 122 13.23 -6.20 -11.83
CA GLY A 122 12.10 -5.55 -11.16
C GLY A 122 12.37 -5.28 -9.67
N LEU A 123 13.00 -6.21 -8.95
CA LEU A 123 13.41 -6.02 -7.55
C LEU A 123 14.49 -4.96 -7.38
N ARG A 124 15.46 -4.87 -8.31
CA ARG A 124 16.48 -3.81 -8.30
C ARG A 124 15.85 -2.44 -8.46
N LEU A 125 15.03 -2.27 -9.50
CA LEU A 125 14.33 -1.02 -9.80
C LEU A 125 13.40 -0.60 -8.66
N ALA A 126 12.65 -1.54 -8.09
CA ALA A 126 11.74 -1.26 -6.98
C ALA A 126 12.49 -0.79 -5.73
N ARG A 127 13.58 -1.48 -5.36
CA ARG A 127 14.36 -1.11 -4.18
C ARG A 127 15.10 0.21 -4.37
N GLU A 128 15.77 0.40 -5.51
CA GLU A 128 16.47 1.65 -5.84
C GLU A 128 15.50 2.84 -5.76
N LEU A 129 14.32 2.72 -6.36
CA LEU A 129 13.30 3.77 -6.28
C LEU A 129 12.88 4.06 -4.83
N LEU A 130 12.67 3.04 -4.00
CA LEU A 130 12.30 3.23 -2.59
C LEU A 130 13.42 3.90 -1.79
N VAL A 131 14.70 3.57 -2.07
CA VAL A 131 15.84 4.25 -1.44
C VAL A 131 15.85 5.72 -1.83
N GLU A 132 15.75 6.03 -3.12
CA GLU A 132 15.76 7.41 -3.63
C GLU A 132 14.58 8.24 -3.09
N ILE A 133 13.37 7.67 -3.02
CA ILE A 133 12.20 8.33 -2.42
C ILE A 133 12.44 8.63 -0.94
N ASN A 134 12.83 7.64 -0.15
CA ASN A 134 13.04 7.85 1.29
C ASN A 134 14.22 8.77 1.61
N ASP A 135 15.31 8.72 0.82
CA ASP A 135 16.49 9.57 0.97
C ASP A 135 16.15 11.06 0.76
N SER A 136 15.16 11.36 -0.09
CA SER A 136 14.64 12.72 -0.30
C SER A 136 13.88 13.28 0.91
N GLY A 137 13.48 12.44 1.87
CA GLY A 137 12.64 12.83 3.01
C GLY A 137 11.15 12.48 2.87
N LEU A 138 10.73 11.95 1.70
CA LEU A 138 9.37 11.50 1.47
C LEU A 138 9.20 10.02 1.85
N PRO A 139 8.32 9.67 2.81
CA PRO A 139 8.09 8.27 3.17
C PRO A 139 7.24 7.54 2.12
N ALA A 140 7.43 6.22 2.04
CA ALA A 140 6.70 5.34 1.13
C ALA A 140 5.72 4.39 1.84
N ALA A 141 4.58 4.16 1.19
CA ALA A 141 3.54 3.21 1.55
C ALA A 141 3.35 2.18 0.44
N GLY A 142 3.21 0.89 0.78
CA GLY A 142 2.98 -0.18 -0.20
C GLY A 142 1.91 -1.18 0.19
N GLU A 143 1.67 -2.14 -0.70
CA GLU A 143 0.80 -3.29 -0.47
C GLU A 143 1.66 -4.56 -0.49
N PHE A 144 1.46 -5.43 0.50
CA PHE A 144 2.17 -6.70 0.59
C PHE A 144 1.27 -7.84 0.10
N LEU A 145 1.62 -8.40 -1.07
CA LEU A 145 0.82 -9.42 -1.76
C LEU A 145 1.33 -10.86 -1.59
N ASP A 146 2.54 -11.02 -1.06
CA ASP A 146 3.17 -12.31 -0.84
C ASP A 146 4.13 -12.28 0.38
N MET A 147 4.65 -13.45 0.75
CA MET A 147 5.42 -13.67 1.98
C MET A 147 6.95 -13.52 1.78
N ILE A 148 7.41 -13.22 0.56
CA ILE A 148 8.81 -13.20 0.14
C ILE A 148 9.27 -11.77 -0.16
N THR A 149 8.52 -11.01 -0.96
CA THR A 149 8.83 -9.62 -1.33
C THR A 149 9.06 -8.68 -0.14
N PRO A 150 8.40 -8.83 1.04
CA PRO A 150 8.73 -8.02 2.21
C PRO A 150 10.21 -8.11 2.61
N GLN A 151 10.88 -9.24 2.39
CA GLN A 151 12.29 -9.38 2.74
C GLN A 151 13.22 -8.46 1.94
N TYR A 152 12.77 -7.98 0.77
CA TYR A 152 13.55 -7.13 -0.13
C TYR A 152 13.29 -5.64 0.07
N LEU A 153 12.11 -5.26 0.57
CA LEU A 153 11.62 -3.88 0.51
C LEU A 153 11.12 -3.34 1.85
N ALA A 154 10.74 -4.19 2.80
CA ALA A 154 10.01 -3.76 4.01
C ALA A 154 10.81 -2.81 4.92
N ASP A 155 12.15 -2.79 4.84
CA ASP A 155 12.99 -1.83 5.57
C ASP A 155 12.77 -0.38 5.11
N LEU A 156 12.22 -0.17 3.91
CA LEU A 156 11.97 1.13 3.30
C LEU A 156 10.48 1.54 3.31
N MET A 157 9.64 0.76 3.98
CA MET A 157 8.18 0.98 4.02
C MET A 157 7.77 1.62 5.34
N SER A 158 7.21 2.82 5.29
CA SER A 158 6.71 3.50 6.50
C SER A 158 5.31 3.05 6.88
N TRP A 159 4.56 2.51 5.93
CA TRP A 159 3.20 1.97 6.12
C TRP A 159 2.89 0.88 5.11
N GLY A 160 2.09 -0.11 5.49
CA GLY A 160 1.69 -1.23 4.64
C GLY A 160 0.18 -1.39 4.51
N ALA A 161 -0.28 -1.94 3.38
CA ALA A 161 -1.65 -2.40 3.19
C ALA A 161 -1.72 -3.90 2.98
N ILE A 162 -2.77 -4.52 3.51
CA ILE A 162 -3.28 -5.80 3.06
C ILE A 162 -4.57 -5.57 2.27
N GLY A 163 -4.56 -6.02 1.01
CA GLY A 163 -5.63 -5.80 0.06
C GLY A 163 -6.93 -6.52 0.39
N ALA A 164 -8.05 -6.04 -0.16
CA ALA A 164 -9.39 -6.56 0.10
C ALA A 164 -9.58 -8.06 -0.24
N ARG A 165 -8.71 -8.63 -1.10
CA ARG A 165 -8.74 -10.05 -1.50
C ARG A 165 -7.88 -10.95 -0.60
N THR A 166 -6.99 -10.35 0.20
CA THR A 166 -6.05 -11.06 1.08
C THR A 166 -6.27 -10.73 2.55
N THR A 167 -7.12 -9.78 2.90
CA THR A 167 -7.52 -9.48 4.29
C THR A 167 -8.03 -10.72 5.05
N GLU A 168 -8.76 -11.62 4.38
CA GLU A 168 -9.27 -12.86 4.98
C GLU A 168 -8.23 -14.00 4.98
N SER A 169 -7.12 -13.82 4.27
CA SER A 169 -6.05 -14.82 4.18
C SER A 169 -5.26 -14.89 5.48
N GLN A 170 -5.21 -16.09 6.09
CA GLN A 170 -4.47 -16.31 7.32
C GLN A 170 -2.98 -15.96 7.17
N VAL A 171 -2.32 -16.40 6.09
CA VAL A 171 -0.88 -16.12 5.89
C VAL A 171 -0.57 -14.63 5.78
N HIS A 172 -1.50 -13.81 5.29
CA HIS A 172 -1.32 -12.35 5.23
C HIS A 172 -1.53 -11.68 6.60
N ARG A 173 -2.41 -12.23 7.45
CA ARG A 173 -2.57 -11.80 8.84
C ARG A 173 -1.33 -12.14 9.67
N GLU A 174 -0.79 -13.35 9.46
CA GLU A 174 0.48 -13.81 10.05
C GLU A 174 1.64 -12.92 9.58
N LEU A 175 1.74 -12.59 8.28
CA LEU A 175 2.72 -11.63 7.78
C LEU A 175 2.60 -10.27 8.45
N ALA A 176 1.39 -9.70 8.50
CA ALA A 176 1.15 -8.38 9.08
C ALA A 176 1.58 -8.31 10.55
N SER A 177 1.44 -9.40 11.30
CA SER A 177 1.89 -9.50 12.69
C SER A 177 3.41 -9.38 12.87
N GLY A 178 4.18 -9.57 11.80
CA GLY A 178 5.65 -9.48 11.80
C GLY A 178 6.21 -8.27 11.04
N LEU A 179 5.35 -7.48 10.38
CA LEU A 179 5.81 -6.28 9.67
C LEU A 179 6.22 -5.19 10.65
N SER A 180 7.36 -4.55 10.39
CA SER A 180 7.91 -3.48 11.24
C SER A 180 7.26 -2.11 11.01
N CYS A 181 6.17 -2.04 10.24
CA CYS A 181 5.43 -0.82 9.95
C CYS A 181 3.95 -1.01 10.32
N PRO A 182 3.21 0.10 10.55
CA PRO A 182 1.76 0.03 10.69
C PRO A 182 1.08 -0.56 9.46
N VAL A 183 0.00 -1.31 9.65
CA VAL A 183 -0.69 -2.05 8.58
C VAL A 183 -2.18 -1.72 8.52
N GLY A 184 -2.65 -1.28 7.35
CA GLY A 184 -4.08 -1.11 7.09
C GLY A 184 -4.68 -2.34 6.39
N PHE A 185 -5.79 -2.87 6.93
CA PHE A 185 -6.55 -3.96 6.33
C PHE A 185 -7.79 -3.43 5.60
N LYS A 186 -7.87 -3.66 4.29
CA LYS A 186 -9.05 -3.28 3.50
C LYS A 186 -10.26 -4.15 3.85
N ASN A 187 -11.45 -3.55 3.91
CA ASN A 187 -12.69 -4.33 3.95
C ASN A 187 -12.84 -5.22 2.71
N GLY A 188 -13.64 -6.28 2.82
CA GLY A 188 -13.88 -7.24 1.73
C GLY A 188 -14.44 -6.57 0.48
N THR A 189 -14.22 -7.16 -0.69
CA THR A 189 -14.61 -6.55 -1.98
C THR A 189 -16.10 -6.30 -2.13
N ASP A 190 -16.93 -6.99 -1.37
CA ASP A 190 -18.39 -6.83 -1.32
C ASP A 190 -18.86 -5.81 -0.27
N GLY A 191 -17.95 -5.29 0.57
CA GLY A 191 -18.23 -4.36 1.66
C GLY A 191 -18.10 -4.99 3.05
N THR A 192 -17.78 -6.28 3.16
CA THR A 192 -17.71 -6.97 4.45
C THR A 192 -16.64 -6.37 5.37
N ILE A 193 -17.06 -5.81 6.51
CA ILE A 193 -16.20 -5.18 7.52
C ILE A 193 -15.56 -6.21 8.46
N LYS A 194 -16.30 -7.27 8.80
CA LYS A 194 -15.88 -8.28 9.79
C LYS A 194 -14.52 -8.89 9.47
N VAL A 195 -14.25 -9.17 8.19
CA VAL A 195 -12.97 -9.77 7.77
C VAL A 195 -11.75 -8.91 8.11
N ALA A 196 -11.90 -7.58 8.10
CA ALA A 196 -10.83 -6.65 8.46
C ALA A 196 -10.69 -6.52 9.98
N ILE A 197 -11.80 -6.50 10.73
CA ILE A 197 -11.78 -6.54 12.20
C ILE A 197 -11.08 -7.81 12.71
N ASP A 198 -11.46 -8.97 12.17
CA ASP A 198 -10.82 -10.24 12.50
C ASP A 198 -9.32 -10.23 12.14
N ALA A 199 -8.96 -9.55 11.04
CA ALA A 199 -7.56 -9.44 10.62
C ALA A 199 -6.72 -8.57 11.54
N ILE A 200 -7.26 -7.45 12.05
CA ILE A 200 -6.58 -6.59 13.03
C ILE A 200 -6.33 -7.36 14.32
N ASN A 201 -7.35 -8.06 14.83
CA ASN A 201 -7.21 -8.91 16.03
C ASN A 201 -6.23 -10.08 15.82
N ALA A 202 -6.21 -10.68 14.63
CA ALA A 202 -5.23 -11.72 14.33
C ALA A 202 -3.81 -11.14 14.26
N ALA A 203 -3.62 -10.02 13.58
CA ALA A 203 -2.30 -9.41 13.39
C ALA A 203 -1.67 -8.93 14.71
N SER A 204 -2.46 -8.59 15.73
CA SER A 204 -1.95 -8.19 17.05
C SER A 204 -1.38 -9.34 17.88
N ALA A 205 -1.61 -10.60 17.48
CA ALA A 205 -1.11 -11.78 18.17
C ALA A 205 0.23 -12.30 17.56
N PRO A 206 1.05 -13.01 18.35
CA PRO A 206 2.18 -13.78 17.84
C PRO A 206 1.74 -14.90 16.88
N HIS A 207 2.50 -15.11 15.80
CA HIS A 207 2.26 -16.15 14.80
C HIS A 207 3.55 -16.86 14.37
N CYS A 208 3.37 -17.93 13.60
CA CYS A 208 4.43 -18.65 12.93
C CYS A 208 4.06 -18.89 11.46
N PHE A 209 4.91 -18.50 10.51
CA PHE A 209 4.67 -18.73 9.08
C PHE A 209 5.95 -19.06 8.29
N LEU A 210 5.79 -19.56 7.07
CA LEU A 210 6.89 -19.90 6.17
C LEU A 210 7.27 -18.71 5.29
N SER A 211 8.56 -18.41 5.22
CA SER A 211 9.11 -17.34 4.38
C SER A 211 10.54 -17.72 3.95
N VAL A 212 11.35 -16.73 3.58
CA VAL A 212 12.78 -16.87 3.30
C VAL A 212 13.59 -16.01 4.27
N THR A 213 14.78 -16.49 4.63
CA THR A 213 15.79 -15.66 5.31
C THR A 213 16.31 -14.56 4.39
N LYS A 214 17.04 -13.58 4.93
CA LYS A 214 17.77 -12.59 4.12
C LYS A 214 18.78 -13.22 3.15
N TRP A 215 19.19 -14.48 3.40
CA TRP A 215 20.10 -15.25 2.56
C TRP A 215 19.38 -16.04 1.45
N GLY A 216 18.05 -15.94 1.34
CA GLY A 216 17.26 -16.61 0.29
C GLY A 216 16.85 -18.05 0.61
N HIS A 217 17.23 -18.61 1.77
CA HIS A 217 16.82 -19.95 2.17
C HIS A 217 15.42 -19.96 2.80
N SER A 218 14.63 -20.99 2.51
CA SER A 218 13.34 -21.23 3.18
C SER A 218 13.50 -21.25 4.70
N ALA A 219 12.55 -20.63 5.41
CA ALA A 219 12.65 -20.38 6.83
C ALA A 219 11.28 -20.43 7.53
N ILE A 220 11.33 -20.71 8.83
CA ILE A 220 10.21 -20.51 9.75
C ILE A 220 10.40 -19.15 10.41
N VAL A 221 9.38 -18.30 10.35
CA VAL A 221 9.36 -16.96 10.95
C VAL A 221 8.39 -16.97 12.13
N ASN A 222 8.85 -16.52 13.30
CA ASN A 222 8.01 -16.29 14.47
C ASN A 222 7.86 -14.79 14.70
N THR A 223 6.64 -14.32 14.92
CA THR A 223 6.32 -12.89 15.08
C THR A 223 5.89 -12.57 16.51
N ALA A 224 5.97 -11.29 16.89
CA ALA A 224 5.56 -10.82 18.21
C ALA A 224 4.12 -10.28 18.26
N GLY A 225 3.47 -10.12 17.09
CA GLY A 225 2.25 -9.35 16.96
C GLY A 225 2.52 -7.90 16.56
N ASN A 226 1.58 -7.31 15.82
CA ASN A 226 1.61 -5.92 15.38
C ASN A 226 0.37 -5.19 15.91
N GLY A 227 0.58 -4.32 16.89
CA GLY A 227 -0.49 -3.55 17.53
C GLY A 227 -0.91 -2.30 16.75
N ASP A 228 -0.20 -1.94 15.69
CA ASP A 228 -0.44 -0.71 14.92
C ASP A 228 -1.17 -1.06 13.62
N CYS A 229 -2.31 -1.72 13.77
CA CYS A 229 -3.17 -2.14 12.67
C CYS A 229 -4.52 -1.42 12.71
N HIS A 230 -5.05 -1.05 11.55
CA HIS A 230 -6.34 -0.36 11.42
C HIS A 230 -7.13 -0.83 10.19
N ILE A 231 -8.39 -0.42 10.11
CA ILE A 231 -9.26 -0.75 8.96
C ILE A 231 -9.16 0.33 7.88
N ILE A 232 -9.24 -0.11 6.61
CA ILE A 232 -9.41 0.77 5.45
C ILE A 232 -10.79 0.53 4.84
N LEU A 233 -11.62 1.58 4.82
CA LEU A 233 -12.92 1.60 4.15
C LEU A 233 -12.75 1.99 2.69
N ARG A 234 -13.04 1.06 1.78
CA ARG A 234 -12.77 1.19 0.33
C ARG A 234 -13.99 0.93 -0.56
N GLY A 235 -15.18 0.97 0.05
CA GLY A 235 -16.47 0.61 -0.54
C GLY A 235 -16.67 -0.90 -0.68
N GLY A 236 -17.81 -1.27 -1.24
CA GLY A 236 -18.19 -2.65 -1.54
C GLY A 236 -19.13 -2.70 -2.74
N LYS A 237 -20.33 -3.25 -2.54
CA LYS A 237 -21.44 -3.07 -3.49
C LYS A 237 -21.90 -1.61 -3.59
N GLU A 238 -21.75 -0.86 -2.50
CA GLU A 238 -21.98 0.58 -2.41
C GLU A 238 -20.79 1.28 -1.72
N PRO A 239 -20.61 2.59 -1.90
CA PRO A 239 -19.63 3.37 -1.14
C PRO A 239 -19.91 3.32 0.37
N ASN A 240 -18.84 3.31 1.16
CA ASN A 240 -18.89 3.21 2.62
C ASN A 240 -18.09 4.32 3.35
N TYR A 241 -17.93 5.49 2.72
CA TYR A 241 -17.23 6.64 3.30
C TYR A 241 -18.12 7.57 4.15
N SER A 242 -19.44 7.48 4.02
CA SER A 242 -20.35 8.40 4.70
C SER A 242 -20.39 8.20 6.22
N SER A 243 -20.77 9.23 6.95
CA SER A 243 -20.87 9.22 8.42
C SER A 243 -21.68 8.06 8.99
N LYS A 244 -22.74 7.62 8.28
CA LYS A 244 -23.53 6.43 8.64
C LYS A 244 -22.66 5.16 8.70
N HIS A 245 -21.81 4.96 7.69
CA HIS A 245 -20.94 3.79 7.61
C HIS A 245 -19.79 3.90 8.61
N VAL A 246 -19.19 5.09 8.74
CA VAL A 246 -18.15 5.37 9.74
C VAL A 246 -18.65 5.03 11.15
N ASN A 247 -19.85 5.50 11.53
CA ASN A 247 -20.45 5.18 12.83
C ASN A 247 -20.68 3.67 13.04
N ALA A 248 -21.21 2.96 12.03
CA ALA A 248 -21.38 1.52 12.12
C ALA A 248 -20.06 0.76 12.28
N VAL A 249 -18.98 1.21 11.62
CA VAL A 249 -17.65 0.62 11.74
C VAL A 249 -17.04 0.90 13.11
N LYS A 250 -17.21 2.12 13.65
CA LYS A 250 -16.78 2.47 15.02
C LYS A 250 -17.40 1.54 16.05
N GLU A 251 -18.72 1.33 15.98
CA GLU A 251 -19.44 0.41 16.86
C GLU A 251 -18.91 -1.03 16.73
N GLY A 252 -18.63 -1.47 15.50
CA GLY A 252 -18.06 -2.79 15.23
C GLY A 252 -16.67 -2.98 15.85
N LEU A 253 -15.79 -1.98 15.72
CA LEU A 253 -14.43 -1.99 16.29
C LEU A 253 -14.49 -2.02 17.82
N ILE A 254 -15.29 -1.13 18.43
CA ILE A 254 -15.45 -1.06 19.89
C ILE A 254 -15.99 -2.39 20.43
N LYS A 255 -16.99 -2.99 19.78
CA LYS A 255 -17.55 -4.30 20.16
C LYS A 255 -16.50 -5.42 20.07
N ALA A 256 -15.52 -5.29 19.19
CA ALA A 256 -14.41 -6.22 19.04
C ALA A 256 -13.22 -5.92 19.97
N GLY A 257 -13.32 -4.92 20.85
CA GLY A 257 -12.25 -4.51 21.77
C GLY A 257 -11.12 -3.74 21.09
N LEU A 258 -11.37 -3.13 19.93
CA LEU A 258 -10.41 -2.36 19.16
C LEU A 258 -10.70 -0.86 19.23
N GLU A 259 -9.66 -0.05 19.17
CA GLU A 259 -9.79 1.39 19.02
C GLU A 259 -10.47 1.73 17.67
N PRO A 260 -11.41 2.69 17.64
CA PRO A 260 -12.16 3.03 16.42
C PRO A 260 -11.29 3.88 15.46
N GLN A 261 -10.32 3.25 14.82
CA GLN A 261 -9.35 3.89 13.93
C GLN A 261 -9.59 3.48 12.49
N ILE A 262 -9.97 4.46 11.67
CA ILE A 262 -10.51 4.24 10.34
C ILE A 262 -9.71 5.07 9.34
N MET A 263 -9.19 4.41 8.31
CA MET A 263 -8.73 5.06 7.09
C MET A 263 -9.82 4.97 6.02
N ILE A 264 -10.05 6.04 5.26
CA ILE A 264 -11.01 6.04 4.14
C ILE A 264 -10.28 6.13 2.80
N ASP A 265 -10.41 5.10 1.97
CA ASP A 265 -9.92 5.08 0.58
C ASP A 265 -10.95 5.78 -0.31
N PHE A 266 -10.56 6.93 -0.88
CA PHE A 266 -11.44 7.76 -1.69
C PHE A 266 -11.73 7.13 -3.06
N SER A 267 -10.87 6.21 -3.50
CA SER A 267 -10.93 5.60 -4.82
C SER A 267 -11.77 4.31 -4.81
N HIS A 268 -11.49 3.41 -5.74
CA HIS A 268 -12.06 2.07 -5.80
C HIS A 268 -13.60 2.05 -5.77
N ALA A 269 -14.20 1.29 -4.85
CA ALA A 269 -15.65 1.19 -4.80
C ALA A 269 -16.30 2.42 -4.13
N ASN A 270 -15.54 3.23 -3.39
CA ASN A 270 -16.03 4.50 -2.87
C ASN A 270 -16.21 5.55 -3.97
N SER A 271 -15.32 5.57 -4.96
CA SER A 271 -15.47 6.42 -6.15
C SER A 271 -16.36 5.81 -7.24
N CYS A 272 -16.97 4.64 -7.00
CA CYS A 272 -17.63 3.85 -8.05
C CYS A 272 -16.74 3.62 -9.29
N LYS A 273 -15.42 3.54 -9.08
CA LYS A 273 -14.38 3.46 -10.12
C LYS A 273 -14.33 4.65 -11.07
N GLN A 274 -14.81 5.82 -10.62
CA GLN A 274 -14.80 7.08 -11.37
C GLN A 274 -13.87 8.06 -10.64
N PHE A 275 -12.72 8.36 -11.22
CA PHE A 275 -11.68 9.11 -10.51
C PHE A 275 -12.10 10.48 -10.04
N GLN A 276 -12.96 11.16 -10.81
CA GLN A 276 -13.46 12.48 -10.46
C GLN A 276 -14.26 12.44 -9.15
N LYS A 277 -14.90 11.31 -8.84
CA LYS A 277 -15.68 11.13 -7.61
C LYS A 277 -14.82 11.03 -6.35
N GLN A 278 -13.51 10.83 -6.47
CA GLN A 278 -12.63 10.97 -5.31
C GLN A 278 -12.76 12.36 -4.66
N MET A 279 -13.08 13.41 -5.43
CA MET A 279 -13.34 14.76 -4.90
C MET A 279 -14.65 14.85 -4.11
N GLU A 280 -15.70 14.15 -4.57
CA GLU A 280 -16.97 14.06 -3.84
C GLU A 280 -16.78 13.33 -2.50
N VAL A 281 -16.04 12.22 -2.52
CA VAL A 281 -15.68 11.47 -1.31
C VAL A 281 -14.84 12.34 -0.37
N GLY A 282 -13.84 13.04 -0.90
CA GLY A 282 -13.00 13.94 -0.12
C GLY A 282 -13.78 15.08 0.53
N THR A 283 -14.73 15.67 -0.17
CA THR A 283 -15.59 16.73 0.39
C THR A 283 -16.42 16.22 1.57
N ASP A 284 -17.03 15.05 1.45
CA ASP A 284 -17.82 14.43 2.53
C ASP A 284 -16.94 14.09 3.74
N VAL A 285 -15.77 13.49 3.52
CA VAL A 285 -14.83 13.14 4.60
C VAL A 285 -14.26 14.39 5.29
N CYS A 286 -13.89 15.43 4.54
CA CYS A 286 -13.48 16.70 5.10
C CYS A 286 -14.58 17.33 5.96
N GLN A 287 -15.85 17.24 5.53
CA GLN A 287 -16.98 17.73 6.34
C GLN A 287 -17.13 16.95 7.65
N GLN A 288 -16.96 15.62 7.64
CA GLN A 288 -16.99 14.81 8.86
C GLN A 288 -15.88 15.21 9.83
N ILE A 289 -14.64 15.34 9.34
CA ILE A 289 -13.50 15.76 10.15
C ILE A 289 -13.73 17.17 10.73
N ALA A 290 -14.18 18.12 9.90
CA ALA A 290 -14.49 19.49 10.33
C ALA A 290 -15.63 19.57 11.36
N GLN A 291 -16.55 18.58 11.36
CA GLN A 291 -17.60 18.42 12.37
C GLN A 291 -17.14 17.71 13.65
N GLY A 292 -15.85 17.35 13.74
CA GLY A 292 -15.24 16.78 14.94
C GLY A 292 -15.17 15.25 14.93
N GLU A 293 -15.30 14.58 13.78
CA GLU A 293 -15.05 13.14 13.70
C GLU A 293 -13.56 12.84 13.88
N LYS A 294 -13.23 12.14 14.97
CA LYS A 294 -11.85 11.80 15.37
C LYS A 294 -11.46 10.37 15.04
N SER A 295 -12.41 9.50 14.67
CA SER A 295 -12.09 8.12 14.30
C SER A 295 -11.42 8.01 12.94
N ILE A 296 -11.56 9.04 12.09
CA ILE A 296 -10.93 9.09 10.78
C ILE A 296 -9.48 9.52 10.97
N ILE A 297 -8.59 8.53 11.07
CA ILE A 297 -7.16 8.75 11.30
C ILE A 297 -6.37 8.94 10.01
N GLY A 298 -7.00 8.66 8.87
CA GLY A 298 -6.34 8.82 7.59
C GLY A 298 -7.22 8.64 6.38
N VAL A 299 -6.65 8.95 5.22
CA VAL A 299 -7.27 8.83 3.91
C VAL A 299 -6.30 8.21 2.92
N MET A 300 -6.83 7.51 1.93
CA MET A 300 -6.07 6.97 0.81
C MET A 300 -6.59 7.55 -0.50
N ILE A 301 -5.68 8.12 -1.29
CA ILE A 301 -6.00 8.83 -2.52
C ILE A 301 -5.18 8.28 -3.66
N GLU A 302 -5.84 8.06 -4.79
CA GLU A 302 -5.22 7.59 -6.00
C GLU A 302 -5.02 8.82 -6.92
N SER A 303 -3.76 9.28 -7.05
CA SER A 303 -3.35 10.44 -7.87
C SER A 303 -2.09 10.19 -8.72
N HIS A 304 -1.90 10.95 -9.81
CA HIS A 304 -0.69 10.92 -10.65
C HIS A 304 -0.44 12.28 -11.28
N LEU A 305 0.75 12.51 -11.79
CA LEU A 305 1.09 13.69 -12.60
C LEU A 305 0.09 14.02 -13.72
N VAL A 306 -0.51 13.01 -14.37
CA VAL A 306 -1.59 13.17 -15.37
C VAL A 306 -2.82 12.35 -14.95
N GLU A 307 -4.00 12.94 -15.06
CA GLU A 307 -5.27 12.29 -14.74
C GLU A 307 -5.65 11.15 -15.72
N GLY A 308 -6.61 10.33 -15.31
CA GLY A 308 -7.17 9.27 -16.16
C GLY A 308 -6.34 7.98 -16.21
N SER A 309 -6.46 7.22 -17.31
CA SER A 309 -5.75 5.95 -17.52
C SER A 309 -5.64 5.56 -19.01
N GLN A 310 -4.62 4.77 -19.39
CA GLN A 310 -4.24 4.39 -20.77
C GLN A 310 -4.08 2.86 -20.96
N ASN A 311 -4.68 2.23 -21.97
CA ASN A 311 -4.56 0.76 -22.10
C ASN A 311 -3.18 0.35 -22.64
N LEU A 312 -2.52 -0.60 -21.97
CA LEU A 312 -1.31 -1.25 -22.49
C LEU A 312 -1.57 -2.01 -23.79
N GLU A 313 -2.75 -2.63 -23.88
CA GLU A 313 -3.12 -3.50 -24.99
C GLU A 313 -3.52 -2.71 -26.26
N SER A 314 -3.57 -1.37 -26.21
CA SER A 314 -3.90 -0.56 -27.39
C SER A 314 -2.73 -0.44 -28.37
N GLY A 315 -1.50 -0.73 -27.95
CA GLY A 315 -0.30 -0.54 -28.79
C GLY A 315 0.07 0.94 -29.04
N GLU A 316 -0.70 1.87 -28.48
CA GLU A 316 -0.40 3.31 -28.53
C GLU A 316 0.84 3.62 -27.68
N PRO A 317 1.70 4.57 -28.10
CA PRO A 317 2.80 5.05 -27.27
C PRO A 317 2.30 5.48 -25.90
N LEU A 318 3.00 5.07 -24.85
CA LEU A 318 2.64 5.44 -23.49
C LEU A 318 2.80 6.94 -23.31
N THR A 319 1.72 7.63 -22.93
CA THR A 319 1.79 9.00 -22.47
C THR A 319 2.65 9.03 -21.21
N TYR A 320 3.71 9.84 -21.23
CA TYR A 320 4.52 10.12 -20.04
C TYR A 320 3.57 10.51 -18.91
N CYS A 321 3.78 9.92 -17.73
CA CYS A 321 3.01 10.27 -16.53
C CYS A 321 1.52 9.92 -16.51
N GLN A 322 0.99 9.14 -17.45
CA GLN A 322 -0.39 8.66 -17.41
C GLN A 322 -0.47 7.21 -16.93
N ARG A 323 -1.38 6.93 -15.99
CA ARG A 323 -1.67 5.57 -15.48
C ARG A 323 -2.16 4.64 -16.59
N ARG A 324 -2.13 3.30 -16.39
CA ARG A 324 -2.72 2.30 -17.31
C ARG A 324 -4.17 1.81 -17.03
N MET A 325 -4.98 1.54 -18.06
CA MET A 325 -6.33 0.96 -18.01
C MET A 325 -6.31 -0.49 -17.48
N LYS A 326 -7.46 -0.91 -16.92
CA LYS A 326 -7.72 -2.01 -15.95
C LYS A 326 -7.43 -1.66 -14.48
N SER A 327 -7.37 -0.37 -14.14
CA SER A 327 -7.28 0.13 -12.77
C SER A 327 -8.04 1.48 -12.61
N ASP A 328 -8.70 1.70 -11.46
CA ASP A 328 -9.65 2.79 -11.12
C ASP A 328 -9.07 4.23 -11.17
N PRO A 329 -9.30 5.08 -12.19
CA PRO A 329 -8.49 6.25 -12.58
C PRO A 329 -8.04 7.27 -11.48
N LEU A 330 -7.04 8.12 -11.77
CA LEU A 330 -6.38 9.02 -10.79
C LEU A 330 -6.75 10.50 -11.00
N ILE A 331 -6.78 11.30 -9.91
CA ILE A 331 -6.82 12.77 -9.99
C ILE A 331 -5.39 13.30 -10.28
N SER A 332 -5.24 14.36 -11.07
CA SER A 332 -3.98 15.10 -11.18
C SER A 332 -3.65 15.80 -9.85
N PRO A 333 -2.38 15.99 -9.45
CA PRO A 333 -2.08 16.92 -8.36
C PRO A 333 -2.69 18.26 -8.77
N PRO A 334 -3.53 18.88 -7.93
CA PRO A 334 -4.04 20.19 -8.26
C PRO A 334 -2.85 21.09 -8.54
N THR A 335 -2.93 21.93 -9.58
CA THR A 335 -2.31 23.25 -9.47
C THR A 335 -2.78 23.81 -8.14
N ALA A 336 -1.90 23.75 -7.14
CA ALA A 336 -2.19 23.99 -5.74
C ALA A 336 -2.72 25.41 -5.58
N GLN A 337 -4.05 25.52 -5.53
CA GLN A 337 -4.86 26.68 -5.17
C GLN A 337 -6.31 26.23 -5.36
N TYR A 338 -6.93 25.67 -4.31
CA TYR A 338 -8.32 25.87 -3.87
C TYR A 338 -8.55 25.02 -2.63
#